data_AF-A0A977KZ04-F1
#
_entry.id   AF-A0A977KZ04-F1
#
_cell.length_a   1.000
_cell.length_b   1.000
_cell.length_c   1.000
_cell.angle_alpha   90.00
_cell.angle_beta   90.00
_cell.angle_gamma   90.00
#
_symmetry.space_group_name_H-M   'P 1'
#
loop_
_entity.id
_entity.type
_entity.pdbx_description
1 polymer ?
#
loop_
_entity_poly.entity_id
_entity_poly.type
_entity_poly.pdbx_seq_one_letter_code
_entity_poly.pdbx_strand_id
1 'polypeptide(L)'
;MPSDRNPVLLIHGIYDTVAKFTALTAYLEQAGWSVHCFNLTPNDGTASLAILAEQVADYVQKNFAPDQKIDLLGFSMGGIVTRYYLQRLGGHTQVQRYISISAPNNGTWLGFGLPRTGVLQMRPGSAFLEDLNRDYAVTLANLQITILWTPYDLMILPPISSRLAIGKEIVIPVPLHAWMVSDRRTLETVKELLLEPPNS
;
A
#
# COMPACT_ATOMS: atom_id res chain seq x y z
N MET A 1 13.07 -9.22 24.52
CA MET A 1 12.14 -10.26 24.03
C MET A 1 11.95 -10.02 22.55
N PRO A 2 11.95 -11.04 21.69
CA PRO A 2 11.43 -10.88 20.33
C PRO A 2 10.01 -10.33 20.46
N SER A 3 9.66 -9.29 19.72
CA SER A 3 8.28 -8.82 19.71
C SER A 3 7.41 -9.88 19.05
N ASP A 4 6.29 -10.28 19.65
CA ASP A 4 5.23 -11.12 19.03
C ASP A 4 4.53 -10.41 17.84
N ARG A 5 5.16 -9.41 17.24
CA ARG A 5 4.62 -8.56 16.20
C ARG A 5 5.31 -8.87 14.89
N ASN A 6 4.53 -8.94 13.82
CA ASN A 6 5.06 -9.01 12.47
C ASN A 6 5.89 -7.75 12.17
N PRO A 7 7.00 -7.87 11.43
CA PRO A 7 7.64 -6.72 10.81
C PRO A 7 6.67 -6.00 9.86
N VAL A 8 6.80 -4.69 9.76
CA VAL A 8 5.97 -3.85 8.88
C VAL A 8 6.79 -3.41 7.68
N LEU A 9 6.34 -3.70 6.47
CA LEU A 9 6.95 -3.22 5.22
C LEU A 9 6.14 -2.07 4.63
N LEU A 10 6.77 -0.91 4.44
CA LEU A 10 6.16 0.31 3.89
C LEU A 10 6.64 0.56 2.45
N ILE A 11 5.70 0.72 1.52
CA ILE A 11 5.96 0.94 0.09
C ILE A 11 5.42 2.30 -0.37
N HIS A 12 6.33 3.16 -0.84
CA HIS A 12 6.04 4.56 -1.15
C HIS A 12 5.43 4.77 -2.56
N GLY A 13 4.98 5.99 -2.81
CA GLY A 13 4.34 6.40 -4.06
C GLY A 13 5.29 6.81 -5.18
N ILE A 14 4.68 7.30 -6.27
CA ILE A 14 5.36 7.87 -7.43
C ILE A 14 6.18 9.10 -7.00
N TYR A 15 7.40 9.25 -7.50
CA TYR A 15 8.37 10.32 -7.16
C TYR A 15 8.79 10.45 -5.68
N ASP A 16 8.22 9.65 -4.78
CA ASP A 16 8.61 9.63 -3.38
C ASP A 16 9.88 8.80 -3.13
N THR A 17 10.36 8.82 -1.89
CA THR A 17 11.39 7.93 -1.36
C THR A 17 10.94 7.41 0.02
N VAL A 18 11.74 6.54 0.64
CA VAL A 18 11.52 6.10 2.04
C VAL A 18 11.36 7.26 3.02
N ALA A 19 11.92 8.45 2.73
CA ALA A 19 11.77 9.63 3.57
C ALA A 19 10.30 10.05 3.75
N LYS A 20 9.41 9.68 2.82
CA LYS A 20 7.97 9.90 2.93
C LYS A 20 7.37 9.28 4.20
N PHE A 21 7.94 8.18 4.68
CA PHE A 21 7.47 7.45 5.84
C PHE A 21 8.15 7.84 7.16
N THR A 22 9.04 8.83 7.18
CA THR A 22 9.83 9.18 8.38
C THR A 22 8.99 9.28 9.66
N ALA A 23 7.84 9.97 9.60
CA ALA A 23 6.94 10.12 10.74
C ALA A 23 6.29 8.80 11.16
N LEU A 24 5.81 7.99 10.20
CA LEU A 24 5.18 6.70 10.45
C LEU A 24 6.18 5.67 10.98
N THR A 25 7.37 5.59 10.39
CA THR A 25 8.46 4.72 10.85
C THR A 25 8.81 5.05 12.28
N ALA A 26 9.12 6.32 12.61
CA ALA A 26 9.48 6.71 13.96
C ALA A 26 8.36 6.42 14.97
N TYR A 27 7.10 6.67 14.60
CA TYR A 27 5.94 6.41 15.45
C TYR A 27 5.77 4.92 15.76
N LEU A 28 5.91 4.05 14.76
CA LEU A 28 5.78 2.61 14.93
C LEU A 28 6.99 1.99 15.65
N GLU A 29 8.22 2.43 15.34
CA GLU A 29 9.43 1.96 16.01
C GLU A 29 9.44 2.33 17.49
N GLN A 30 9.06 3.57 17.83
CA GLN A 30 8.90 3.99 19.23
C GLN A 30 7.87 3.14 19.97
N ALA A 31 6.84 2.67 19.26
CA ALA A 31 5.84 1.80 19.83
C ALA A 31 6.26 0.32 19.84
N GLY A 32 7.42 -0.04 19.26
CA GLY A 32 8.05 -1.37 19.35
C GLY A 32 7.88 -2.27 18.13
N TRP A 33 7.50 -1.75 16.95
CA TRP A 33 7.52 -2.51 15.70
C TRP A 33 8.90 -2.45 15.03
N SER A 34 9.28 -3.53 14.33
CA SER A 34 10.34 -3.49 13.34
C SER A 34 9.77 -3.00 12.01
N VAL A 35 10.28 -1.87 11.49
CA VAL A 35 9.76 -1.24 10.28
C VAL A 35 10.80 -1.29 9.17
N HIS A 36 10.36 -1.71 7.99
CA HIS A 36 11.16 -1.87 6.79
C HIS A 36 10.65 -0.95 5.69
N CYS A 37 11.58 -0.32 4.97
CA CYS A 37 11.30 0.52 3.81
C CYS A 37 12.44 0.36 2.80
N PHE A 38 12.15 0.48 1.52
CA PHE A 38 13.17 0.62 0.48
C PHE A 38 12.68 1.53 -0.65
N ASN A 39 13.61 2.05 -1.45
CA ASN A 39 13.25 2.90 -2.58
C ASN A 39 12.90 2.06 -3.81
N LEU A 40 11.66 2.18 -4.29
CA LEU A 40 11.26 1.67 -5.60
C LEU A 40 12.00 2.45 -6.70
N THR A 41 12.59 1.77 -7.68
CA THR A 41 13.32 2.42 -8.78
C THR A 41 13.12 1.72 -10.13
N PRO A 42 12.79 2.42 -11.23
CA PRO A 42 12.41 3.83 -11.29
C PRO A 42 10.93 4.03 -10.90
N ASN A 43 10.67 4.89 -9.91
CA ASN A 43 9.32 5.20 -9.42
C ASN A 43 8.74 6.50 -10.01
N ASP A 44 9.25 6.96 -11.15
CA ASP A 44 8.78 8.15 -11.84
C ASP A 44 7.64 7.83 -12.86
N GLY A 45 7.11 6.62 -12.78
CA GLY A 45 6.05 6.10 -13.65
C GLY A 45 6.53 5.61 -15.01
N THR A 46 7.83 5.63 -15.32
CA THR A 46 8.36 5.08 -16.58
C THR A 46 8.34 3.55 -16.62
N ALA A 47 8.64 2.90 -15.49
CA ALA A 47 8.48 1.45 -15.33
C ALA A 47 7.00 1.06 -15.17
N SER A 48 6.69 -0.18 -15.52
CA SER A 48 5.40 -0.77 -15.16
C SER A 48 5.33 -1.01 -13.66
N LEU A 49 4.12 -0.95 -13.10
CA LEU A 49 3.88 -1.25 -11.69
C LEU A 49 4.15 -2.72 -11.35
N ALA A 50 4.10 -3.61 -12.34
CA ALA A 50 4.51 -5.01 -12.19
C ALA A 50 6.01 -5.15 -11.90
N ILE A 51 6.87 -4.41 -12.63
CA ILE A 51 8.32 -4.38 -12.38
C ILE A 51 8.63 -3.81 -10.98
N LEU A 52 7.89 -2.79 -10.55
CA LEU A 52 8.01 -2.27 -9.19
C LEU A 52 7.56 -3.29 -8.12
N ALA A 53 6.57 -4.13 -8.44
CA ALA A 53 6.09 -5.18 -7.54
C ALA A 53 7.09 -6.34 -7.42
N GLU A 54 7.83 -6.66 -8.47
CA GLU A 54 8.94 -7.62 -8.42
C GLU A 54 10.01 -7.16 -7.41
N GLN A 55 10.30 -5.85 -7.32
CA GLN A 55 11.21 -5.33 -6.30
C GLN A 55 10.69 -5.54 -4.87
N VAL A 56 9.37 -5.48 -4.68
CA VAL A 56 8.75 -5.82 -3.38
C VAL A 56 8.94 -7.30 -3.08
N ALA A 57 8.72 -8.18 -4.07
CA ALA A 57 8.94 -9.62 -3.92
C ALA A 57 10.41 -9.94 -3.58
N ASP A 58 11.37 -9.34 -4.30
CA ASP A 58 12.80 -9.50 -4.06
C ASP A 58 13.21 -9.02 -2.67
N TYR A 59 12.67 -7.86 -2.24
CA TYR A 59 12.93 -7.35 -0.90
C TYR A 59 12.39 -8.30 0.17
N VAL A 60 11.16 -8.80 0.00
CA VAL A 60 10.56 -9.72 0.96
C VAL A 60 11.35 -11.02 1.05
N GLN A 61 11.69 -11.63 -0.08
CA GLN A 61 12.48 -12.87 -0.15
C GLN A 61 13.85 -12.71 0.51
N LYS A 62 14.48 -11.54 0.36
CA LYS A 62 15.82 -11.29 0.91
C LYS A 62 15.82 -11.03 2.41
N ASN A 63 14.76 -10.43 2.96
CA ASN A 63 14.77 -9.90 4.33
C ASN A 63 13.90 -10.66 5.32
N PHE A 64 13.00 -11.53 4.87
CA PHE A 64 12.10 -12.31 5.75
C PHE A 64 12.19 -13.79 5.45
N ALA A 65 12.11 -14.61 6.50
CA ALA A 65 12.04 -16.06 6.31
C ALA A 65 10.72 -16.43 5.60
N PRO A 66 10.69 -17.45 4.71
CA PRO A 66 9.50 -17.79 3.93
C PRO A 66 8.21 -18.03 4.74
N ASP A 67 8.35 -18.52 5.99
CA ASP A 67 7.27 -18.79 6.93
C ASP A 67 6.96 -17.60 7.86
N GLN A 68 7.80 -16.57 7.88
CA GLN A 68 7.61 -15.37 8.68
C GLN A 68 6.51 -14.49 8.07
N LYS A 69 5.46 -14.23 8.84
CA LYS A 69 4.41 -13.29 8.46
C LYS A 69 4.88 -11.85 8.58
N ILE A 70 4.46 -11.02 7.63
CA ILE A 70 4.69 -9.56 7.63
C ILE A 70 3.37 -8.80 7.52
N ASP A 71 3.36 -7.56 7.98
CA ASP A 71 2.29 -6.59 7.70
C ASP A 71 2.76 -5.63 6.60
N LEU A 72 1.93 -5.42 5.59
CA LEU A 72 2.29 -4.67 4.38
C LEU A 72 1.46 -3.40 4.27
N LEU A 73 2.11 -2.27 4.03
CA LEU A 73 1.44 -0.99 3.85
C LEU A 73 1.92 -0.33 2.55
N GLY A 74 0.95 0.06 1.71
CA GLY A 74 1.23 0.74 0.46
C GLY A 74 0.58 2.12 0.41
N PHE A 75 1.36 3.15 0.14
CA PHE A 75 0.87 4.52 -0.01
C PHE A 75 0.81 4.95 -1.48
N SER A 76 -0.29 5.58 -1.89
CA SER A 76 -0.45 6.11 -3.26
C SER A 76 -0.21 5.02 -4.32
N MET A 77 0.64 5.27 -5.32
CA MET A 77 1.09 4.24 -6.29
C MET A 77 1.61 2.97 -5.60
N GLY A 78 2.29 3.09 -4.46
CA GLY A 78 2.80 1.95 -3.68
C GLY A 78 1.69 1.01 -3.21
N GLY A 79 0.46 1.50 -3.02
CA GLY A 79 -0.71 0.67 -2.76
C GLY A 79 -1.07 -0.24 -3.94
N ILE A 80 -0.95 0.24 -5.17
CA ILE A 80 -1.19 -0.59 -6.37
C ILE A 80 -0.05 -1.58 -6.59
N VAL A 81 1.20 -1.14 -6.39
CA VAL A 81 2.40 -2.00 -6.48
C VAL A 81 2.28 -3.17 -5.49
N THR A 82 1.93 -2.88 -4.24
CA THR A 82 1.71 -3.92 -3.22
C THR A 82 0.54 -4.84 -3.55
N ARG A 83 -0.58 -4.32 -4.08
CA ARG A 83 -1.68 -5.17 -4.57
C ARG A 83 -1.23 -6.14 -5.65
N TYR A 84 -0.41 -5.70 -6.60
CA TYR A 84 0.11 -6.59 -7.64
C TYR A 84 1.00 -7.68 -7.04
N TYR A 85 1.90 -7.33 -6.11
CA TYR A 85 2.71 -8.31 -5.38
C TYR A 85 1.84 -9.36 -4.68
N LEU A 86 0.80 -8.93 -3.96
CA LEU A 86 -0.12 -9.83 -3.27
C LEU A 86 -0.87 -10.76 -4.24
N GLN A 87 -1.42 -10.19 -5.32
CA GLN A 87 -2.37 -10.88 -6.19
C GLN A 87 -1.72 -11.67 -7.33
N ARG A 88 -0.51 -11.31 -7.76
CA ARG A 88 0.15 -11.88 -8.95
C ARG A 88 1.48 -12.54 -8.65
N LEU A 89 2.16 -12.14 -7.57
CA LEU A 89 3.48 -12.64 -7.20
C LEU A 89 3.44 -13.54 -5.94
N GLY A 90 2.25 -13.96 -5.51
CA GLY A 90 2.08 -14.90 -4.38
C GLY A 90 2.25 -14.30 -2.99
N GLY A 91 2.40 -12.97 -2.89
CA GLY A 91 2.64 -12.28 -1.62
C GLY A 91 1.53 -12.45 -0.58
N HIS A 92 0.30 -12.76 -1.01
CA HIS A 92 -0.84 -13.03 -0.11
C HIS A 92 -0.59 -14.21 0.85
N THR A 93 0.37 -15.09 0.56
CA THR A 93 0.70 -16.22 1.44
C THR A 93 1.59 -15.84 2.63
N GLN A 94 2.34 -14.73 2.55
CA GLN A 94 3.28 -14.29 3.59
C GLN A 94 2.82 -13.02 4.31
N VAL A 95 1.84 -12.30 3.75
CA VAL A 95 1.27 -11.10 4.37
C VAL A 95 0.08 -11.46 5.25
N GLN A 96 0.03 -10.95 6.48
CA GLN A 96 -1.11 -11.08 7.39
C GLN A 96 -2.08 -9.90 7.25
N ARG A 97 -1.56 -8.67 7.37
CA ARG A 97 -2.34 -7.43 7.22
C ARG A 97 -1.88 -6.64 6.00
N TYR A 98 -2.83 -6.11 5.25
CA TYR A 98 -2.58 -5.18 4.16
C TYR A 98 -3.32 -3.86 4.41
N ILE A 99 -2.56 -2.77 4.53
CA ILE A 99 -3.10 -1.42 4.70
C ILE A 99 -2.82 -0.61 3.41
N SER A 100 -3.88 -0.25 2.71
CA SER A 100 -3.81 0.60 1.51
C SER A 100 -4.11 2.04 1.89
N ILE A 101 -3.16 2.96 1.72
CA ILE A 101 -3.32 4.37 2.06
C ILE A 101 -3.38 5.22 0.79
N SER A 102 -4.55 5.78 0.50
CA SER A 102 -4.78 6.69 -0.65
C SER A 102 -4.29 6.13 -1.98
N ALA A 103 -4.38 4.81 -2.17
CA ALA A 103 -4.01 4.17 -3.41
C ALA A 103 -5.10 4.40 -4.46
N PRO A 104 -4.79 4.68 -5.74
CA PRO A 104 -5.79 4.81 -6.80
C PRO A 104 -6.32 3.44 -7.24
N ASN A 105 -7.01 2.70 -6.36
CA ASN A 105 -7.48 1.32 -6.59
C ASN A 105 -8.41 1.18 -7.81
N ASN A 106 -9.13 2.24 -8.17
CA ASN A 106 -9.95 2.35 -9.38
C ASN A 106 -9.42 3.42 -10.35
N GLY A 107 -8.15 3.79 -10.19
CA GLY A 107 -7.45 4.77 -11.00
C GLY A 107 -7.64 6.22 -10.55
N THR A 108 -6.98 7.13 -11.24
CA THR A 108 -7.10 8.57 -11.04
C THR A 108 -7.12 9.31 -12.38
N TRP A 109 -7.93 10.35 -12.51
CA TRP A 109 -7.97 11.19 -13.70
C TRP A 109 -6.62 11.85 -14.01
N LEU A 110 -5.77 12.06 -13.00
CA LEU A 110 -4.40 12.56 -13.21
C LEU A 110 -3.54 11.59 -14.03
N GLY A 111 -3.89 10.31 -14.09
CA GLY A 111 -3.23 9.30 -14.92
C GLY A 111 -3.32 9.61 -16.42
N PHE A 112 -4.22 10.50 -16.86
CA PHE A 112 -4.28 10.97 -18.25
C PHE A 112 -3.25 12.05 -18.59
N GLY A 113 -2.58 12.64 -17.59
CA GLY A 113 -1.67 13.79 -17.79
C GLY A 113 -0.29 13.44 -18.35
N LEU A 114 0.19 12.20 -18.22
CA LEU A 114 1.52 11.79 -18.70
C LEU A 114 1.47 10.43 -19.42
N PRO A 115 2.12 10.28 -20.59
CA PRO A 115 2.16 9.03 -21.34
C PRO A 115 3.30 8.10 -20.88
N ARG A 116 3.41 7.85 -19.57
CA ARG A 116 4.43 6.93 -19.01
C ARG A 116 3.78 5.63 -18.57
N THR A 117 4.41 4.48 -18.82
CA THR A 117 3.82 3.13 -18.63
C THR A 117 3.10 2.95 -17.29
N GLY A 118 3.77 3.21 -16.16
CA GLY A 118 3.16 3.10 -14.83
C GLY A 118 2.05 4.12 -14.58
N VAL A 119 2.16 5.32 -15.16
CA VAL A 119 1.08 6.33 -15.09
C VAL A 119 -0.15 5.87 -15.89
N LEU A 120 0.06 5.29 -17.08
CA LEU A 120 -1.02 4.70 -17.89
C LEU A 120 -1.75 3.59 -17.13
N GLN A 121 -1.01 2.78 -16.36
CA GLN A 121 -1.58 1.72 -15.53
C GLN A 121 -2.44 2.27 -14.38
N MET A 122 -2.23 3.50 -13.92
CA MET A 122 -3.07 4.14 -12.89
C MET A 122 -4.29 4.89 -13.46
N ARG A 123 -4.57 4.80 -14.75
CA ARG A 123 -5.79 5.38 -15.34
C ARG A 123 -7.03 4.57 -14.94
N PRO A 124 -8.18 5.23 -14.70
CA PRO A 124 -9.47 4.55 -14.63
C PRO A 124 -9.69 3.68 -15.88
N GLY A 125 -10.12 2.43 -15.68
CA GLY A 125 -10.34 1.47 -16.78
C GLY A 125 -9.07 1.00 -17.50
N SER A 126 -7.88 1.18 -16.90
CA SER A 126 -6.67 0.56 -17.45
C SER A 126 -6.79 -0.97 -17.36
N ALA A 127 -6.31 -1.68 -18.39
CA ALA A 127 -6.30 -3.15 -18.36
C ALA A 127 -5.56 -3.72 -17.13
N PHE A 128 -4.58 -2.97 -16.60
CA PHE A 128 -3.85 -3.34 -15.38
C PHE A 128 -4.75 -3.30 -14.13
N LEU A 129 -5.52 -2.23 -13.94
CA LEU A 129 -6.44 -2.14 -12.80
C LEU A 129 -7.65 -3.04 -12.98
N GLU A 130 -8.16 -3.20 -14.21
CA GLU A 130 -9.24 -4.15 -14.50
C GLU A 130 -8.84 -5.58 -14.17
N ASP A 131 -7.61 -5.98 -14.49
CA ASP A 131 -7.06 -7.28 -14.10
C ASP A 131 -7.04 -7.44 -12.57
N LEU A 132 -6.44 -6.50 -11.83
CA LEU A 132 -6.40 -6.56 -10.36
C LEU A 132 -7.79 -6.48 -9.72
N ASN A 133 -8.72 -5.75 -10.33
CA ASN A 133 -10.06 -5.57 -9.79
C ASN A 133 -11.00 -6.76 -10.07
N ARG A 134 -10.60 -7.69 -10.94
CA ARG A 134 -11.39 -8.88 -11.28
C ARG A 134 -11.46 -9.90 -10.16
N ASP A 135 -10.38 -10.08 -9.39
CA ASP A 135 -10.20 -11.23 -8.51
C ASP A 135 -9.74 -10.90 -7.09
N TYR A 136 -9.57 -9.62 -6.73
CA TYR A 136 -9.09 -9.23 -5.39
C TYR A 136 -9.92 -9.83 -4.26
N ALA A 137 -11.24 -9.99 -4.46
CA ALA A 137 -12.15 -10.56 -3.48
C ALA A 137 -11.81 -12.00 -3.11
N VAL A 138 -11.32 -12.77 -4.09
CA VAL A 138 -10.93 -14.17 -3.91
C VAL A 138 -9.47 -14.24 -3.46
N THR A 139 -8.58 -13.57 -4.18
CA THR A 139 -7.12 -13.69 -3.99
C THR A 139 -6.66 -13.10 -2.66
N LEU A 140 -7.36 -12.09 -2.12
CA LEU A 140 -7.00 -11.44 -0.86
C LEU A 140 -7.92 -11.83 0.31
N ALA A 141 -8.78 -12.84 0.15
CA ALA A 141 -9.82 -13.20 1.14
C ALA A 141 -9.27 -13.51 2.54
N ASN A 142 -8.05 -14.07 2.61
CA ASN A 142 -7.42 -14.47 3.87
C ASN A 142 -6.62 -13.35 4.56
N LEU A 143 -6.53 -12.17 3.95
CA LEU A 143 -5.80 -11.04 4.50
C LEU A 143 -6.72 -10.14 5.32
N GLN A 144 -6.16 -9.54 6.37
CA GLN A 144 -6.79 -8.40 7.02
C GLN A 144 -6.52 -7.14 6.22
N ILE A 145 -7.51 -6.70 5.44
CA ILE A 145 -7.37 -5.54 4.57
C ILE A 145 -8.03 -4.33 5.20
N THR A 146 -7.31 -3.20 5.17
CA THR A 146 -7.89 -1.90 5.48
C THR A 146 -7.54 -0.89 4.39
N ILE A 147 -8.55 -0.14 3.94
CA ILE A 147 -8.43 0.93 2.95
C ILE A 147 -8.60 2.27 3.67
N LEU A 148 -7.51 3.04 3.76
CA LEU A 148 -7.46 4.38 4.34
C LEU A 148 -7.45 5.43 3.23
N TRP A 149 -8.37 6.38 3.25
CA TRP A 149 -8.41 7.46 2.25
C TRP A 149 -8.98 8.75 2.82
N THR A 150 -8.74 9.86 2.13
CA THR A 150 -9.27 11.19 2.50
C THR A 150 -10.22 11.71 1.42
N PRO A 151 -11.35 12.34 1.78
CA PRO A 151 -12.26 12.93 0.80
C PRO A 151 -11.69 14.20 0.14
N TYR A 152 -10.55 14.72 0.63
CA TYR A 152 -9.90 15.93 0.13
C TYR A 152 -8.76 15.64 -0.87
N ASP A 153 -8.63 14.40 -1.31
CA ASP A 153 -7.53 13.98 -2.17
C ASP A 153 -7.56 14.69 -3.54
N LEU A 154 -6.53 15.46 -3.84
CA LEU A 154 -6.36 16.11 -5.15
C LEU A 154 -5.44 15.34 -6.09
N MET A 155 -4.83 14.25 -5.62
CA MET A 155 -3.98 13.36 -6.42
C MET A 155 -4.76 12.14 -6.92
N ILE A 156 -5.66 11.62 -6.08
CA ILE A 156 -6.59 10.57 -6.45
C ILE A 156 -7.93 11.23 -6.75
N LEU A 157 -8.24 11.40 -8.03
CA LEU A 157 -9.46 12.06 -8.49
C LEU A 157 -10.32 11.09 -9.30
N PRO A 158 -11.61 10.89 -8.92
CA PRO A 158 -12.21 11.33 -7.66
C PRO A 158 -11.60 10.59 -6.44
N PRO A 159 -11.63 11.16 -5.22
CA PRO A 159 -11.04 10.52 -4.02
C PRO A 159 -11.61 9.13 -3.72
N ILE A 160 -12.89 8.94 -4.03
CA ILE A 160 -13.60 7.67 -3.88
C ILE A 160 -12.98 6.53 -4.70
N SER A 161 -12.15 6.84 -5.71
CA SER A 161 -11.42 5.84 -6.49
C SER A 161 -10.42 5.06 -5.64
N SER A 162 -10.09 5.50 -4.43
CA SER A 162 -9.27 4.71 -3.51
C SER A 162 -9.96 3.51 -2.91
N ARG A 163 -11.29 3.44 -2.94
CA ARG A 163 -12.05 2.36 -2.31
C ARG A 163 -11.80 1.02 -3.00
N LEU A 164 -11.90 -0.05 -2.23
CA LEU A 164 -11.96 -1.42 -2.73
C LEU A 164 -13.05 -2.12 -1.92
N ALA A 165 -13.96 -2.86 -2.58
CA ALA A 165 -15.09 -3.49 -1.88
C ALA A 165 -14.66 -4.79 -1.16
N ILE A 166 -13.68 -4.68 -0.26
CA ILE A 166 -13.12 -5.74 0.59
C ILE A 166 -12.54 -5.11 1.85
N GLY A 167 -12.59 -5.85 2.97
CA GLY A 167 -11.97 -5.44 4.21
C GLY A 167 -12.65 -4.22 4.85
N LYS A 168 -11.91 -3.54 5.72
CA LYS A 168 -12.37 -2.32 6.40
C LYS A 168 -12.09 -1.10 5.54
N GLU A 169 -13.01 -0.15 5.55
CA GLU A 169 -12.83 1.16 4.94
C GLU A 169 -12.83 2.21 6.03
N ILE A 170 -11.80 3.06 6.08
CA ILE A 170 -11.69 4.14 7.06
C ILE A 170 -11.36 5.44 6.33
N VAL A 171 -12.20 6.45 6.56
CA VAL A 171 -12.04 7.79 5.98
C VAL A 171 -11.41 8.71 7.03
N ILE A 172 -10.24 9.28 6.71
CA ILE A 172 -9.55 10.22 7.59
C ILE A 172 -9.51 11.59 6.90
N PRO A 173 -10.07 12.67 7.50
CA PRO A 173 -10.12 13.99 6.89
C PRO A 173 -8.75 14.69 6.95
N VAL A 174 -7.79 14.17 6.19
CA VAL A 174 -6.45 14.75 6.00
C VAL A 174 -6.47 15.70 4.81
N PRO A 175 -6.07 16.97 4.96
CA PRO A 175 -6.20 17.96 3.88
C PRO A 175 -5.42 17.67 2.61
N LEU A 176 -4.28 16.96 2.71
CA LEU A 176 -3.37 16.71 1.58
C LEU A 176 -3.06 15.22 1.46
N HIS A 177 -3.06 14.72 0.23
CA HIS A 177 -2.66 13.35 -0.11
C HIS A 177 -1.32 12.95 0.54
N ALA A 178 -0.30 13.80 0.38
CA ALA A 178 1.03 13.55 0.92
C ALA A 178 1.10 13.49 2.45
N TRP A 179 0.11 14.04 3.16
CA TRP A 179 0.05 14.02 4.62
C TRP A 179 -0.64 12.77 5.16
N MET A 180 -1.26 11.94 4.33
CA MET A 180 -1.95 10.72 4.79
C MET A 180 -1.01 9.76 5.52
N VAL A 181 0.30 9.87 5.36
CA VAL A 181 1.31 9.02 6.02
C VAL A 181 2.11 9.73 7.12
N SER A 182 1.75 10.97 7.45
CA SER A 182 2.37 11.76 8.52
C SER A 182 1.36 12.44 9.45
N ASP A 183 0.08 12.52 9.06
CA ASP A 183 -1.00 13.02 9.89
C ASP A 183 -1.18 12.12 11.11
N ARG A 184 -1.18 12.73 12.30
CA ARG A 184 -1.25 12.02 13.58
C ARG A 184 -2.43 11.05 13.66
N ARG A 185 -3.59 11.40 13.09
CA ARG A 185 -4.78 10.53 13.10
C ARG A 185 -4.51 9.27 12.31
N THR A 186 -3.86 9.39 11.15
CA THR A 186 -3.47 8.21 10.38
C THR A 186 -2.43 7.37 11.10
N LEU A 187 -1.43 7.99 11.75
CA LEU A 187 -0.42 7.26 12.51
C LEU A 187 -1.06 6.44 13.64
N GLU A 188 -1.97 7.05 14.40
CA GLU A 188 -2.73 6.41 15.48
C GLU A 188 -3.60 5.27 14.93
N THR A 189 -4.35 5.50 13.85
CA THR A 189 -5.16 4.47 13.19
C THR A 189 -4.32 3.31 12.67
N VAL A 190 -3.18 3.55 12.02
CA VAL A 190 -2.30 2.47 11.53
C VAL A 190 -1.81 1.61 12.69
N LYS A 191 -1.41 2.23 13.81
CA LYS A 191 -0.99 1.48 15.00
C LYS A 191 -2.12 0.63 15.57
N GLU A 192 -3.33 1.16 15.65
CA GLU A 192 -4.50 0.41 16.13
C GLU A 192 -4.79 -0.80 15.23
N LEU A 193 -4.77 -0.61 13.91
CA LEU A 193 -4.95 -1.69 12.93
C LEU A 193 -3.89 -2.80 13.08
N LEU A 194 -2.63 -2.43 13.33
CA LEU A 194 -1.53 -3.39 13.55
C LEU A 194 -1.65 -4.16 14.88
N LEU A 195 -2.48 -3.69 15.82
CA LEU A 195 -2.75 -4.37 17.09
C LEU A 195 -3.99 -5.28 17.03
N GLU A 196 -4.80 -5.19 15.97
CA GLU A 196 -5.98 -6.04 15.84
C GLU A 196 -5.60 -7.52 15.77
N PRO A 197 -6.32 -8.42 16.46
CA PRO A 197 -6.03 -9.85 16.41
C PRO A 197 -6.25 -10.39 14.98
N PRO A 198 -5.49 -11.41 14.53
CA PRO A 198 -5.67 -12.03 13.22
C PRO A 198 -7.11 -12.58 13.03
N ASN A 199 -7.57 -12.64 11.78
CA ASN A 199 -8.88 -13.23 11.47
C ASN A 199 -8.83 -14.72 11.85
N SER A 200 -9.88 -15.19 12.54
CA SER A 200 -10.06 -16.59 12.94
C SER A 200 -10.42 -17.49 11.77
#